data_AF-A0A2J8SBT3-F1
#
_entry.id   AF-A0A2J8SBT3-F1
#
_cell.length_a   1.000
_cell.length_b   1.000
_cell.length_c   1.000
_cell.angle_alpha   90.00
_cell.angle_beta   90.00
_cell.angle_gamma   90.00
#
_symmetry.space_group_name_H-M   'P 1'
#
loop_
_entity.id
_entity.type
_entity.pdbx_description
1 polymer ?
#
loop_
_entity_poly.entity_id
_entity_poly.type
_entity_poly.pdbx_seq_one_letter_code
_entity_poly.pdbx_strand_id
1 'polypeptide(L)'
;FIYSLKQMLLNVEANSAKVQEDLEAEFQSLFSLLEELKEGMLMKIKQDRASRTYELQNQLAACTRALESSEELLETANQTLQAMDSEDFPQAAKQIKDGVTMAPAFRLSLKAKVSDNMSHLMVDFAQERQMLQALKFLPVPSAPVIDLAESLVPSAVRCLQKRGSATSSSNTSLT
;
A
#
# COMPACT_ATOMS: atom_id res chain seq x y z
N PHE A 1 41.35 -21.27 -30.48
CA PHE A 1 40.48 -20.21 -31.02
C PHE A 1 39.04 -20.68 -31.24
N ILE A 2 38.76 -21.59 -32.18
CA ILE A 2 37.38 -22.06 -32.47
C ILE A 2 36.65 -22.62 -31.24
N TYR A 3 37.32 -23.45 -30.42
CA TYR A 3 36.74 -23.94 -29.17
C TYR A 3 36.38 -22.81 -28.20
N SER A 4 37.25 -21.81 -28.07
CA SER A 4 37.00 -20.62 -27.24
C SER A 4 35.77 -19.84 -27.70
N LEU A 5 35.55 -19.72 -29.02
CA LEU A 5 34.35 -19.09 -29.57
C LEU A 5 33.09 -19.90 -29.25
N LYS A 6 33.13 -21.23 -29.39
CA LYS A 6 32.00 -22.10 -29.03
C LYS A 6 31.65 -21.98 -27.55
N GLN A 7 32.64 -21.94 -26.66
CA GLN A 7 32.41 -21.73 -25.24
C GLN A 7 31.83 -20.35 -24.95
N MET A 8 32.32 -19.30 -25.62
CA MET A 8 31.77 -17.96 -25.47
C MET A 8 30.29 -17.89 -25.88
N LEU A 9 29.90 -18.58 -26.95
CA LEU A 9 28.51 -18.66 -27.39
C LEU A 9 27.61 -19.29 -26.33
N LEU A 10 28.01 -20.44 -25.76
CA LEU A 10 27.29 -21.08 -24.65
C LEU A 10 27.18 -20.16 -23.43
N ASN A 11 28.25 -19.42 -23.12
CA ASN A 11 28.25 -18.48 -22.01
C ASN A 11 27.29 -17.29 -22.26
N VAL A 12 27.23 -16.77 -23.49
CA VAL A 12 26.27 -15.70 -23.83
C VAL A 12 24.84 -16.21 -23.66
N GLU A 13 24.53 -17.42 -24.15
CA GLU A 13 23.21 -18.03 -23.98
C GLU A 13 22.85 -18.16 -22.49
N ALA A 14 23.73 -18.78 -21.69
CA ALA A 14 23.50 -18.95 -20.25
C ALA A 14 23.37 -17.63 -19.49
N ASN A 15 24.24 -16.66 -19.78
CA ASN A 15 24.21 -15.35 -19.12
C ASN A 15 22.95 -14.56 -19.51
N SER A 16 22.53 -14.63 -20.76
CA SER A 16 21.32 -13.94 -21.23
C SER A 16 20.05 -14.51 -20.60
N ALA A 17 19.95 -15.85 -20.51
CA ALA A 17 18.86 -16.52 -19.83
C ALA A 17 18.79 -16.12 -18.35
N LYS A 18 19.96 -16.09 -17.67
CA LYS A 18 20.02 -15.67 -16.27
C LYS A 18 19.58 -14.23 -16.07
N VAL A 19 20.11 -13.29 -16.87
CA VAL A 19 19.72 -11.86 -16.75
C VAL A 19 18.23 -11.66 -17.06
N GLN A 20 17.65 -12.45 -17.96
CA GLN A 20 16.22 -12.45 -18.22
C GLN A 20 15.41 -12.94 -17.01
N GLU A 21 15.83 -14.04 -16.38
CA GLU A 21 15.18 -14.56 -15.16
C GLU A 21 15.26 -13.55 -14.01
N ASP A 22 16.45 -12.97 -13.78
CA ASP A 22 16.67 -11.95 -12.75
C ASP A 22 15.77 -10.73 -12.99
N LEU A 23 15.64 -10.26 -14.24
CA LEU A 23 14.77 -9.14 -14.60
C LEU A 23 13.29 -9.43 -14.31
N GLU A 24 12.82 -10.62 -14.69
CA GLU A 24 11.44 -11.04 -14.45
C GLU A 24 11.14 -11.12 -12.95
N ALA A 25 12.08 -11.65 -12.16
CA ALA A 25 11.94 -11.73 -10.71
C ALA A 25 11.81 -10.34 -10.05
N GLU A 26 12.59 -9.35 -10.49
CA GLU A 26 12.50 -7.97 -9.99
C GLU A 26 11.15 -7.31 -10.33
N PHE A 27 10.63 -7.50 -11.55
CA PHE A 27 9.29 -7.00 -11.91
C PHE A 27 8.18 -7.71 -11.13
N GLN A 28 8.30 -9.02 -10.94
CA GLN A 28 7.33 -9.78 -10.16
C GLN A 28 7.27 -9.30 -8.71
N SER A 29 8.42 -8.96 -8.12
CA SER A 29 8.49 -8.32 -6.80
C SER A 29 7.75 -6.97 -6.76
N LEU A 30 7.98 -6.09 -7.75
CA LEU A 30 7.26 -4.81 -7.86
C LEU A 30 5.75 -5.00 -8.01
N PHE A 31 5.30 -5.96 -8.81
CA PHE A 31 3.87 -6.24 -8.98
C PHE A 31 3.23 -6.74 -7.68
N SER A 32 3.89 -7.65 -6.97
CA SER A 32 3.40 -8.13 -5.67
C SER A 32 3.26 -7.00 -4.65
N LEU A 33 4.25 -6.10 -4.57
CA LEU A 33 4.19 -4.94 -3.68
C LEU A 33 3.05 -3.98 -4.05
N LEU A 34 2.87 -3.70 -5.34
CA LEU A 34 1.78 -2.82 -5.81
C LEU A 34 0.40 -3.41 -5.51
N GLU A 35 0.22 -4.73 -5.65
CA GLU A 35 -1.02 -5.40 -5.31
C GLU A 35 -1.28 -5.35 -3.79
N GLU A 36 -0.28 -5.59 -2.95
CA GLU A 36 -0.41 -5.47 -1.50
C GLU A 36 -0.83 -4.05 -1.07
N LEU A 37 -0.18 -3.02 -1.64
CA LEU A 37 -0.54 -1.62 -1.36
C LEU A 37 -1.97 -1.30 -1.78
N LYS A 38 -2.39 -1.75 -2.96
CA LYS A 38 -3.75 -1.61 -3.47
C LYS A 38 -4.76 -2.31 -2.55
N GLU A 39 -4.49 -3.54 -2.12
CA GLU A 39 -5.34 -4.28 -1.19
C GLU A 39 -5.46 -3.55 0.15
N GLY A 40 -4.35 -3.03 0.70
CA GLY A 40 -4.33 -2.23 1.91
C GLY A 40 -5.19 -0.97 1.81
N MET A 41 -5.09 -0.23 0.70
CA MET A 41 -5.92 0.95 0.45
C MET A 41 -7.40 0.60 0.31
N LEU A 42 -7.73 -0.48 -0.41
CA LEU A 42 -9.09 -0.99 -0.55
C LEU A 42 -9.68 -1.40 0.81
N MET A 43 -8.89 -2.04 1.67
CA MET A 43 -9.34 -2.40 3.01
C MET A 43 -9.66 -1.16 3.84
N LYS A 44 -8.83 -0.12 3.78
CA LYS A 44 -9.09 1.16 4.48
C LYS A 44 -10.40 1.81 4.01
N ILE A 45 -10.65 1.85 2.70
CA ILE A 45 -11.91 2.36 2.14
C ILE A 45 -13.10 1.51 2.63
N LYS A 46 -12.99 0.18 2.59
CA LYS A 46 -14.06 -0.73 3.03
C LYS A 46 -14.38 -0.56 4.51
N GLN A 47 -13.36 -0.47 5.36
CA GLN A 47 -13.52 -0.28 6.80
C GLN A 47 -14.20 1.06 7.12
N ASP A 48 -13.72 2.13 6.48
CA ASP A 48 -14.26 3.47 6.67
C ASP A 48 -15.74 3.57 6.23
N ARG A 49 -16.06 2.99 5.07
CA ARG A 49 -17.44 2.84 4.60
C ARG A 49 -18.29 2.06 5.61
N ALA A 50 -17.82 0.89 6.05
CA ALA A 50 -18.57 0.03 6.97
C ALA A 50 -18.87 0.75 8.30
N SER A 51 -17.89 1.44 8.87
CA SER A 51 -18.06 2.21 10.10
C SER A 51 -19.09 3.34 9.95
N ARG A 52 -19.03 4.11 8.86
CA ARG A 52 -19.99 5.18 8.61
C ARG A 52 -21.39 4.68 8.32
N THR A 53 -21.52 3.65 7.48
CA THR A 53 -22.81 3.02 7.20
C THR A 53 -23.45 2.50 8.49
N TYR A 54 -22.67 1.86 9.36
CA TYR A 54 -23.16 1.37 10.65
C TYR A 54 -23.70 2.49 11.53
N GLU A 55 -22.95 3.59 11.70
CA GLU A 55 -23.41 4.71 12.54
C GLU A 55 -24.66 5.38 11.97
N LEU A 56 -24.74 5.55 10.65
CA LEU A 56 -25.92 6.10 9.98
C LEU A 56 -27.13 5.18 10.10
N GLN A 57 -26.97 3.87 9.92
CA GLN A 57 -28.06 2.90 10.09
C GLN A 57 -28.58 2.88 11.53
N ASN A 58 -27.69 2.95 12.51
CA ASN A 58 -28.07 3.04 13.91
C ASN A 58 -28.87 4.33 14.20
N GLN A 59 -28.40 5.46 13.67
CA GLN A 59 -29.11 6.74 13.83
C GLN A 59 -30.47 6.72 13.13
N LEU A 60 -30.55 6.16 11.93
CA LEU A 60 -31.80 6.00 11.18
C LEU A 60 -32.80 5.15 11.98
N ALA A 61 -32.38 3.98 12.48
CA ALA A 61 -33.24 3.12 13.28
C ALA A 61 -33.75 3.81 14.57
N ALA A 62 -32.91 4.63 15.20
CA ALA A 62 -33.34 5.42 16.36
C ALA A 62 -34.37 6.49 15.99
N CYS A 63 -34.17 7.19 14.86
CA CYS A 63 -35.13 8.19 14.37
C CYS A 63 -36.46 7.55 13.97
N THR A 64 -36.43 6.41 13.27
CA THR A 64 -37.62 5.67 12.86
C THR A 64 -38.45 5.24 14.08
N ARG A 65 -37.84 4.61 15.09
CA ARG A 65 -38.55 4.22 16.31
C ARG A 65 -39.18 5.39 17.06
N ALA A 66 -38.50 6.53 17.08
CA ALA A 66 -39.06 7.71 17.73
C ALA A 66 -40.18 8.37 16.93
N LEU A 67 -40.13 8.29 15.60
CA LEU A 67 -41.22 8.72 14.74
C LEU A 67 -42.44 7.82 14.93
N GLU A 68 -42.27 6.51 14.86
CA GLU A 68 -43.33 5.51 15.11
C GLU A 68 -43.99 5.75 16.48
N SER A 69 -43.20 5.91 17.54
CA SER A 69 -43.71 6.24 18.87
C SER A 69 -44.47 7.57 18.93
N SER A 70 -44.08 8.55 18.12
CA SER A 70 -44.79 9.84 18.05
C SER A 70 -46.10 9.73 17.27
N GLU A 71 -46.13 8.90 16.22
CA GLU A 71 -47.33 8.59 15.44
C GLU A 71 -48.37 7.84 16.28
N GLU A 72 -47.96 6.85 17.07
CA GLU A 72 -48.83 6.13 18.00
C GLU A 72 -49.44 7.06 19.06
N LEU A 73 -48.63 7.98 19.62
CA LEU A 73 -49.12 8.98 20.58
C LEU A 73 -50.12 9.94 19.92
N LEU A 74 -49.87 10.36 18.69
CA LEU A 74 -50.78 11.21 17.93
C LEU A 74 -52.10 10.49 17.62
N GLU A 75 -52.05 9.23 17.22
CA GLU A 75 -53.24 8.41 17.00
C GLU A 75 -54.06 8.26 18.27
N THR A 76 -53.41 7.92 19.39
CA THR A 76 -54.04 7.80 20.71
C THR A 76 -54.71 9.11 21.13
N ALA A 77 -54.05 10.25 20.90
CA ALA A 77 -54.60 11.57 21.18
C ALA A 77 -55.85 11.86 20.34
N ASN A 78 -55.81 11.55 19.04
CA ASN A 78 -56.94 11.73 18.14
C ASN A 78 -58.14 10.86 18.54
N GLN A 79 -57.92 9.60 18.93
CA GLN A 79 -58.97 8.70 19.42
C GLN A 79 -59.56 9.22 20.74
N THR A 80 -58.72 9.71 21.66
CA THR A 80 -59.17 10.27 22.94
C THR A 80 -60.03 11.52 22.74
N LEU A 81 -59.71 12.36 21.76
CA LEU A 81 -60.52 13.54 21.40
C LEU A 81 -61.89 13.16 20.83
N GLN A 82 -62.02 12.03 20.12
CA GLN A 82 -63.31 11.55 19.63
C GLN A 82 -64.21 11.04 20.76
N ALA A 83 -63.64 10.69 21.91
CA ALA A 83 -64.35 10.21 23.09
C ALA A 83 -64.35 11.25 24.24
N MET A 84 -64.35 12.55 23.93
CA MET A 84 -64.16 13.60 24.95
C MET A 84 -65.27 13.65 26.02
N ASP A 85 -66.47 13.16 25.70
CA ASP A 85 -67.62 13.14 26.62
C ASP A 85 -67.57 11.94 27.59
N SER A 86 -66.55 11.07 27.48
CA SER A 86 -66.33 9.95 28.39
C SER A 86 -65.86 10.40 29.77
N GLU A 87 -66.39 9.79 30.84
CA GLU A 87 -65.94 10.00 32.22
C GLU A 87 -64.44 9.68 32.42
N ASP A 88 -63.88 8.79 31.58
CA ASP A 88 -62.45 8.39 31.64
C ASP A 88 -61.51 9.37 30.92
N PHE A 89 -62.04 10.35 30.18
CA PHE A 89 -61.24 11.28 29.37
C PHE A 89 -60.11 11.99 30.15
N PRO A 90 -60.32 12.51 31.38
CA PRO A 90 -59.24 13.16 32.13
C PRO A 90 -58.06 12.22 32.42
N GLN A 91 -58.33 10.93 32.64
CA GLN A 91 -57.30 9.92 32.87
C GLN A 91 -56.56 9.59 31.58
N ALA A 92 -57.25 9.43 30.45
CA ALA A 92 -56.63 9.21 29.15
C ALA A 92 -55.78 10.42 28.71
N ALA A 93 -56.29 11.64 28.89
CA ALA A 93 -55.57 12.88 28.61
C ALA A 93 -54.27 13.00 29.45
N LYS A 94 -54.31 12.59 30.72
CA LYS A 94 -53.11 12.52 31.57
C LYS A 94 -52.08 11.53 31.02
N GLN A 95 -52.50 10.35 30.58
CA GLN A 95 -51.60 9.35 30.01
C GLN A 95 -50.92 9.85 28.73
N ILE A 96 -51.64 10.54 27.85
CA ILE A 96 -51.07 11.17 26.65
C ILE A 96 -50.03 12.22 27.03
N LYS A 97 -50.36 13.11 27.97
CA LYS A 97 -49.42 14.15 28.45
C LYS A 97 -48.13 13.52 28.97
N ASP A 98 -48.24 12.50 29.81
CA ASP A 98 -47.08 11.81 30.38
C ASP A 98 -46.29 11.07 29.27
N GLY A 99 -46.99 10.46 28.31
CA GLY A 99 -46.41 9.80 27.13
C GLY A 99 -45.62 10.76 26.24
N VAL A 100 -46.18 11.93 25.90
CA VAL A 100 -45.50 12.99 25.15
C VAL A 100 -44.27 13.48 25.92
N THR A 101 -44.39 13.72 27.22
CA THR A 101 -43.28 14.19 28.06
C THR A 101 -42.11 13.21 28.08
N MET A 102 -42.41 11.91 28.02
CA MET A 102 -41.42 10.83 28.06
C MET A 102 -41.03 10.33 26.67
N ALA A 103 -41.58 10.89 25.59
CA ALA A 103 -41.37 10.40 24.24
C ALA A 103 -39.88 10.55 23.83
N PRO A 104 -39.30 9.51 23.23
CA PRO A 104 -37.88 9.50 22.87
C PRO A 104 -37.51 10.59 21.84
N ALA A 105 -38.48 11.01 21.01
CA ALA A 105 -38.28 12.03 19.98
C ALA A 105 -37.73 13.35 20.51
N PHE A 106 -38.13 13.78 21.71
CA PHE A 106 -37.69 15.06 22.29
C PHE A 106 -36.23 15.07 22.74
N ARG A 107 -35.60 13.89 22.88
CA ARG A 107 -34.20 13.75 23.31
C ARG A 107 -33.26 13.38 22.16
N LEU A 108 -33.81 13.16 20.97
CA LEU A 108 -33.01 12.77 19.79
C LEU A 108 -32.39 13.98 19.09
N SER A 109 -31.14 13.83 18.70
CA SER A 109 -30.47 14.75 17.77
C SER A 109 -30.76 14.35 16.33
N LEU A 110 -31.25 15.30 15.53
CA LEU A 110 -31.46 15.14 14.09
C LEU A 110 -30.23 15.50 13.25
N LYS A 111 -29.13 15.93 13.88
CA LYS A 111 -27.87 16.15 13.18
C LYS A 111 -27.19 14.81 12.90
N ALA A 112 -26.81 14.57 11.65
CA ALA A 112 -26.06 13.38 11.27
C ALA A 112 -24.80 13.22 12.15
N LYS A 113 -24.61 12.03 12.71
CA LYS A 113 -23.48 11.72 13.59
C LYS A 113 -22.15 11.58 12.85
N VAL A 114 -22.21 11.26 11.56
CA VAL A 114 -21.05 11.17 10.67
C VAL A 114 -21.36 11.90 9.36
N SER A 115 -20.32 12.41 8.70
CA SER A 115 -20.41 12.96 7.34
C SER A 115 -20.19 11.86 6.31
N ASP A 116 -20.77 12.05 5.13
CA ASP A 116 -20.55 11.29 3.92
C ASP A 116 -19.22 11.63 3.20
N ASN A 117 -18.50 12.67 3.64
CA ASN A 117 -17.25 13.09 3.01
C ASN A 117 -16.14 12.03 3.13
N MET A 118 -15.63 11.56 1.99
CA MET A 118 -14.53 10.61 1.88
C MET A 118 -13.24 11.19 1.26
N SER A 119 -13.13 12.52 1.15
CA SER A 119 -12.00 13.17 0.45
C SER A 119 -10.61 12.82 1.01
N HIS A 120 -10.51 12.51 2.31
CA HIS A 120 -9.28 12.06 2.97
C HIS A 120 -8.75 10.69 2.47
N LEU A 121 -9.49 9.98 1.61
CA LEU A 121 -9.09 8.72 0.97
C LEU A 121 -8.72 8.89 -0.51
N MET A 122 -8.73 10.12 -1.03
CA MET A 122 -8.29 10.39 -2.40
C MET A 122 -6.80 10.11 -2.56
N VAL A 123 -6.43 9.61 -3.73
CA VAL A 123 -5.05 9.23 -4.06
C VAL A 123 -4.61 9.91 -5.35
N ASP A 124 -3.35 10.32 -5.40
CA ASP A 124 -2.63 10.69 -6.61
C ASP A 124 -1.32 9.91 -6.66
N PHE A 125 -1.07 9.23 -7.77
CA PHE A 125 0.12 8.41 -7.99
C PHE A 125 1.07 8.99 -9.03
N ALA A 126 1.04 10.31 -9.27
CA ALA A 126 1.85 10.95 -10.31
C ALA A 126 3.34 10.75 -10.09
N GLN A 127 3.81 10.88 -8.85
CA GLN A 127 5.21 10.68 -8.48
C GLN A 127 5.63 9.22 -8.67
N GLU A 128 4.84 8.27 -8.19
CA GLU A 128 5.10 6.83 -8.27
C GLU A 128 5.15 6.38 -9.73
N ARG A 129 4.23 6.88 -10.57
CA ARG A 129 4.26 6.64 -12.02
C ARG A 129 5.55 7.16 -12.66
N GLN A 130 6.00 8.36 -12.29
CA GLN A 130 7.25 8.92 -12.81
C GLN A 130 8.47 8.08 -12.37
N MET A 131 8.48 7.60 -11.12
CA MET A 131 9.54 6.72 -10.63
C MET A 131 9.57 5.38 -11.38
N LEU A 132 8.41 4.76 -11.63
CA LEU A 132 8.31 3.52 -12.41
C LEU A 132 8.74 3.72 -13.87
N GLN A 133 8.44 4.87 -14.47
CA GLN A 133 8.89 5.21 -15.83
C GLN A 133 10.42 5.42 -15.92
N ALA A 134 11.10 5.66 -14.80
CA ALA A 134 12.54 5.84 -14.75
C ALA A 134 13.33 4.53 -14.59
N LEU A 135 12.64 3.38 -14.47
CA LEU A 135 13.26 2.06 -14.40
C LEU A 135 14.12 1.79 -15.64
N LYS A 136 15.36 1.35 -15.42
CA LYS A 136 16.36 1.09 -16.46
C LYS A 136 17.39 0.08 -15.95
N PHE A 137 18.12 -0.56 -16.86
CA PHE A 137 19.27 -1.38 -16.49
C PHE A 137 20.32 -0.55 -15.74
N LEU A 138 20.96 -1.19 -14.76
CA LEU A 138 22.05 -0.58 -14.02
C LEU A 138 23.27 -0.36 -14.93
N PRO A 139 24.00 0.75 -14.75
CA PRO A 139 25.27 0.92 -15.45
C PRO A 139 26.24 -0.19 -15.02
N VAL A 140 26.98 -0.73 -15.99
CA VAL A 140 28.05 -1.68 -15.70
C VAL A 140 29.08 -0.98 -14.80
N PRO A 141 29.42 -1.53 -13.62
CA PRO A 141 30.52 -1.01 -12.83
C PRO A 141 31.79 -1.02 -13.68
N SER A 142 32.46 0.13 -13.80
CA SER A 142 33.76 0.16 -14.48
C SER A 142 34.68 -0.86 -13.82
N ALA A 143 35.43 -1.61 -14.63
CA ALA A 143 36.39 -2.58 -14.11
C ALA A 143 37.26 -1.88 -13.04
N PRO A 144 37.43 -2.48 -11.86
CA PRO A 144 38.20 -1.85 -10.79
C PRO A 144 39.58 -1.49 -11.33
N VAL A 145 39.88 -0.20 -11.32
CA VAL A 145 41.20 0.30 -11.71
C VAL A 145 42.13 -0.06 -10.55
N ILE A 146 43.03 -1.00 -10.79
CA ILE A 146 44.10 -1.32 -9.83
C ILE A 146 45.03 -0.11 -9.82
N ASP A 147 45.01 0.66 -8.74
CA ASP A 147 46.01 1.70 -8.53
C ASP A 147 47.37 1.04 -8.24
N LEU A 148 48.24 1.04 -9.25
CA LEU A 148 49.59 0.51 -9.14
C LEU A 148 50.47 1.35 -8.22
N ALA A 149 50.09 2.59 -7.88
CA ALA A 149 50.82 3.45 -6.96
C ALA A 149 50.59 3.07 -5.48
N GLU A 150 49.41 2.54 -5.14
CA GLU A 150 49.10 2.02 -3.79
C GLU A 150 49.29 0.50 -3.67
N SER A 151 49.64 -0.19 -4.76
CA SER A 151 49.97 -1.61 -4.73
C SER A 151 51.32 -1.85 -4.06
N LEU A 152 51.33 -1.87 -2.72
CA LEU A 152 52.42 -2.39 -1.91
C LEU A 152 52.47 -3.92 -2.04
N VAL A 153 52.85 -4.42 -3.22
CA VAL A 153 53.29 -5.81 -3.36
C VAL A 153 54.62 -5.91 -2.61
N PRO A 154 54.71 -6.67 -1.51
CA PRO A 154 55.98 -6.83 -0.80
C PRO A 154 57.02 -7.41 -1.76
N SER A 155 58.23 -6.85 -1.75
CA SER A 155 59.35 -7.25 -2.63
C SER A 155 59.73 -8.73 -2.54
N ALA A 156 59.21 -9.46 -1.53
CA ALA A 156 59.35 -10.89 -1.36
C ALA A 156 58.63 -11.77 -2.40
N VAL A 157 57.72 -11.23 -3.22
CA VAL A 157 57.03 -12.00 -4.29
C VAL A 157 57.72 -11.85 -5.66
N ARG A 158 58.91 -11.24 -5.74
CA ARG A 158 59.77 -11.30 -6.95
C ARG A 158 60.59 -12.59 -7.08
N CYS A 159 60.15 -13.68 -6.47
CA CYS A 159 60.75 -14.99 -6.66
C CYS A 159 59.92 -15.76 -7.68
N LEU A 160 60.16 -15.52 -8.98
CA LEU A 160 60.10 -16.49 -10.09
C LEU A 160 60.41 -15.81 -11.44
N GLN A 161 61.40 -14.92 -11.50
CA GLN A 161 62.01 -14.56 -12.78
C GLN A 161 63.50 -14.26 -12.59
N LYS A 162 64.30 -15.32 -12.37
CA LYS A 162 65.66 -15.47 -12.93
C LYS A 162 66.28 -16.80 -12.51
N ARG A 163 66.35 -17.73 -13.48
CA ARG A 163 67.39 -18.75 -13.62
C ARG A 163 67.77 -18.65 -15.11
N GLY A 164 69.00 -18.40 -15.56
CA GLY A 164 70.30 -18.07 -15.01
C GLY A 164 71.17 -17.88 -16.25
N SER A 165 71.92 -16.79 -16.33
CA SER A 165 72.93 -16.57 -17.36
C SER A 165 74.19 -17.31 -16.95
N ALA A 166 74.69 -18.22 -17.80
CA ALA A 166 76.07 -18.70 -17.71
C ALA A 166 76.91 -17.91 -18.71
N THR A 167 77.92 -17.25 -18.18
CA THR A 167 78.99 -16.53 -18.88
C THR A 167 79.91 -17.49 -19.63
N SER A 168 80.30 -17.16 -20.86
CA SER A 168 81.65 -17.45 -21.34
C SER A 168 82.08 -16.39 -22.34
N SER A 169 83.12 -15.66 -21.97
CA SER A 169 83.82 -14.67 -22.77
C SER A 169 84.57 -15.32 -23.93
N SER A 170 84.68 -14.64 -25.07
CA SER A 170 85.95 -14.43 -25.78
C SER A 170 85.78 -13.40 -26.89
N ASN A 171 86.61 -12.37 -26.84
CA ASN A 171 86.86 -11.41 -27.91
C ASN A 171 87.58 -12.08 -29.09
N THR A 172 87.23 -11.68 -30.31
CA THR A 172 88.21 -11.55 -31.41
C THR A 172 87.74 -10.50 -32.43
N SER A 173 88.49 -9.39 -32.42
CA SER A 173 88.92 -8.44 -33.45
C SER A 173 88.25 -8.29 -34.82
N LEU A 174 88.25 -7.02 -35.25
CA LEU A 174 88.01 -6.48 -36.59
C LEU A 174 88.65 -7.28 -37.73
N THR A 175 87.93 -7.49 -38.83
CA THR A 175 88.03 -6.72 -40.09
C THR A 175 86.86 -7.03 -41.01
#